data_AF-A0ABC8JQF4-F1
#
_entry.id   AF-A0ABC8JQF4-F1
#
_cell.length_a   1.000
_cell.length_b   1.000
_cell.length_c   1.000
_cell.angle_alpha   90.00
_cell.angle_beta   90.00
_cell.angle_gamma   90.00
#
_symmetry.space_group_name_H-M   'P 1'
#
loop_
_entity.id
_entity.type
_entity.pdbx_description
1 polymer ?
#
loop_
_entity_poly.entity_id
_entity_poly.type
_entity_poly.pdbx_seq_one_letter_code
_entity_poly.pdbx_strand_id
1 'polypeptide(L)'
;MLYGSFPSVAWFECTATIDDVVCGSAWYYIGCRVCHAKATKGPTTLMCIKCGKSDIVGVPQYLTKLSVYDNNDQAVFVLLGDAGEELTGKTTSELVESYYEANESVGDEHFFHVPQALLNAIGETRKFLVKVSSHNFTGKVQSLTVTKVLPLEAPVPDASLGKNVDQETSHDKEDPADELVKMSSDEIVSRDAKRAKCG
;
A
#
# COMPACT_ATOMS: atom_id res chain seq x y z
N MET A 1 -15.09 43.23 9.46
CA MET A 1 -14.93 41.94 8.77
C MET A 1 -13.82 41.19 9.48
N LEU A 2 -14.15 40.10 10.19
CA LEU A 2 -13.14 39.27 10.85
C LEU A 2 -12.70 38.20 9.86
N TYR A 3 -11.43 38.23 9.46
CA TYR A 3 -10.80 37.14 8.72
C TYR A 3 -10.64 35.95 9.66
N GLY A 4 -11.58 35.00 9.59
CA GLY A 4 -11.44 33.68 10.20
C GLY A 4 -11.20 32.65 9.11
N SER A 5 -9.95 32.48 8.66
CA SER A 5 -9.60 31.31 7.84
C SER A 5 -9.53 30.10 8.78
N PHE A 6 -10.62 29.36 8.90
CA PHE A 6 -10.55 28.01 9.44
C PHE A 6 -9.71 27.16 8.48
N PRO A 7 -8.67 26.45 8.92
CA PRO A 7 -8.09 25.41 8.09
C PRO A 7 -9.15 24.31 7.94
N SER A 8 -9.88 24.34 6.83
CA SER A 8 -10.83 23.29 6.48
C SER A 8 -10.04 22.02 6.23
N VAL A 9 -10.15 21.07 7.16
CA VAL A 9 -9.77 19.68 6.91
C VAL A 9 -10.95 19.02 6.23
N ALA A 10 -10.68 18.31 5.14
CA ALA A 10 -11.65 17.49 4.44
C ALA A 10 -11.10 16.07 4.24
N TRP A 11 -12.01 15.11 4.09
CA TRP A 11 -11.68 13.72 3.80
C TRP A 11 -12.30 13.32 2.46
N PHE A 12 -11.54 12.60 1.67
CA PHE A 12 -11.96 12.14 0.35
C PHE A 12 -11.63 10.66 0.19
N GLU A 13 -12.54 9.93 -0.44
CA GLU A 13 -12.23 8.60 -0.93
C GLU A 13 -11.52 8.73 -2.28
N CYS A 14 -10.38 8.06 -2.43
CA CYS A 14 -9.68 7.95 -3.69
C CYS A 14 -9.29 6.50 -3.94
N THR A 15 -9.44 6.06 -5.19
CA THR A 15 -8.92 4.77 -5.64
C THR A 15 -7.58 5.01 -6.30
N ALA A 16 -6.54 4.30 -5.87
CA ALA A 16 -5.21 4.41 -6.47
C ALA A 16 -4.49 3.06 -6.41
N THR A 17 -3.57 2.85 -7.33
CA THR A 17 -2.70 1.67 -7.35
C THR A 17 -1.38 2.00 -6.67
N ILE A 18 -0.91 1.10 -5.81
CA ILE A 18 0.36 1.23 -5.12
C ILE A 18 1.48 0.91 -6.10
N ASP A 19 2.31 1.90 -6.41
CA ASP A 19 3.45 1.78 -7.32
C ASP A 19 4.68 1.19 -6.61
N ASP A 20 4.98 1.76 -5.44
CA ASP A 20 6.15 1.39 -4.65
C ASP A 20 6.02 1.85 -3.19
N VAL A 21 6.84 1.28 -2.33
CA VAL A 21 7.05 1.78 -0.98
C VAL A 21 8.28 2.70 -1.00
N VAL A 22 8.13 3.94 -0.55
CA VAL A 22 9.23 4.93 -0.63
C VAL A 22 10.38 4.52 0.30
N CYS A 23 11.46 4.05 -0.30
CA CYS A 23 12.70 3.68 0.38
C CYS A 23 13.42 4.88 1.00
N GLY A 24 14.31 4.62 1.97
CA GLY A 24 15.13 5.65 2.63
C GLY A 24 14.38 6.51 3.67
N SER A 25 13.10 6.20 3.94
CA SER A 25 12.36 6.72 5.09
C SER A 25 12.03 5.57 6.05
N ALA A 26 11.99 5.85 7.35
CA ALA A 26 11.50 4.87 8.32
C ALA A 26 10.02 4.53 8.05
N TRP A 27 9.68 3.24 8.07
CA TRP A 27 8.32 2.73 7.84
C TRP A 27 7.46 2.68 9.12
N TYR A 28 8.08 2.92 10.28
CA TYR A 28 7.40 3.05 11.57
C TYR A 28 8.05 4.11 12.46
N TYR A 29 7.36 4.47 13.54
CA TYR A 29 7.90 5.26 14.64
C TYR A 29 7.48 4.67 15.98
N ILE A 30 8.22 5.02 17.04
CA ILE A 30 7.80 4.70 18.40
C ILE A 30 6.83 5.77 18.88
N GLY A 31 5.58 5.39 19.13
CA GLY A 31 4.50 6.23 19.61
C GLY A 31 4.13 5.95 21.06
N CYS A 32 3.41 6.89 21.68
CA CYS A 32 2.78 6.69 22.98
C CYS A 32 1.59 5.74 22.84
N ARG A 33 1.53 4.67 23.63
CA ARG A 33 0.40 3.71 23.63
C ARG A 33 -0.98 4.35 23.82
N VAL A 34 -1.07 5.51 24.49
CA VAL A 34 -2.34 6.15 24.84
C VAL A 34 -2.83 7.10 23.75
N CYS A 35 -1.97 7.95 23.22
CA CYS A 35 -2.37 9.03 22.31
C CYS A 35 -1.79 8.92 20.91
N HIS A 36 -0.99 7.86 20.67
CA HIS A 36 -0.26 7.53 19.44
C HIS A 36 0.71 8.62 18.96
N ALA A 37 0.88 9.72 19.70
CA ALA A 37 1.87 10.74 19.36
C ALA A 37 3.29 10.16 19.46
N LYS A 38 4.15 10.56 18.54
CA LYS A 38 5.56 10.15 18.51
C LYS A 38 6.22 10.39 19.88
N ALA A 39 6.83 9.35 20.42
CA ALA A 39 7.60 9.42 21.64
C ALA A 39 8.91 10.17 21.39
N THR A 40 9.39 10.82 22.44
CA THR A 40 10.66 11.55 22.46
C THR A 40 11.62 10.84 23.40
N LYS A 41 12.89 10.70 22.99
CA LYS A 41 13.92 10.09 23.81
C LYS A 41 14.33 11.05 24.92
N GLY A 42 14.13 10.67 26.17
CA GLY A 42 14.72 11.31 27.34
C GLY A 42 16.11 10.74 27.66
N PRO A 43 16.72 11.14 28.79
CA PRO A 43 18.04 10.65 29.18
C PRO A 43 18.07 9.11 29.35
N THR A 44 17.04 8.56 29.98
CA THR A 44 16.91 7.11 30.24
C THR A 44 15.55 6.52 29.89
N THR A 45 14.54 7.35 29.61
CA THR A 45 13.16 6.93 29.38
C THR A 45 12.61 7.46 28.05
N LEU A 46 11.47 6.92 27.61
CA LEU A 46 10.67 7.52 26.55
C LEU A 46 9.63 8.48 27.17
N MET A 47 9.42 9.61 26.49
CA MET A 47 8.54 10.68 26.94
C MET A 47 7.45 10.97 25.91
N CYS A 48 6.25 11.31 26.39
CA CYS A 48 5.16 11.80 25.56
C CYS A 48 4.80 13.24 25.95
N ILE A 49 5.19 14.19 25.10
CA ILE A 49 4.90 15.62 25.29
C ILE A 49 3.39 15.87 25.32
N LYS A 50 2.64 15.24 24.42
CA LYS A 50 1.17 15.41 24.31
C LYS A 50 0.43 14.96 25.58
N CYS A 51 0.91 13.91 26.25
CA CYS A 51 0.33 13.43 27.51
C CYS A 51 0.98 14.06 28.76
N GLY A 52 2.08 14.81 28.62
CA GLY A 52 2.86 15.32 29.74
C GLY A 52 3.53 14.24 30.59
N LYS A 53 3.79 13.04 30.04
CA LYS A 53 4.40 11.91 30.76
C LYS A 53 5.87 11.74 30.38
N SER A 54 6.75 11.65 31.37
CA SER A 54 8.20 11.48 31.18
C SER A 54 8.68 10.03 31.22
N ASP A 55 7.80 9.09 31.55
CA ASP A 55 8.07 7.66 31.52
C ASP A 55 6.87 6.94 30.88
N ILE A 56 7.05 6.53 29.64
CA ILE A 56 6.04 5.81 28.88
C ILE A 56 6.62 4.56 28.25
N VAL A 57 5.77 3.54 28.11
CA VAL A 57 6.04 2.43 27.21
C VAL A 57 5.76 2.88 25.78
N GLY A 58 6.82 2.88 24.96
CA GLY A 58 6.72 3.13 23.53
C GLY A 58 6.16 1.91 22.80
N VAL A 59 5.27 2.15 21.84
CA VAL A 59 4.76 1.10 20.94
C VAL A 59 5.08 1.49 19.50
N PRO A 60 5.50 0.54 18.64
CA PRO A 60 5.70 0.84 17.23
C PRO A 60 4.35 1.18 16.57
N GLN A 61 4.39 2.13 15.64
CA GLN A 61 3.23 2.65 14.90
C GLN A 61 3.61 2.87 13.44
N TYR A 62 2.74 2.51 12.49
CA TYR A 62 2.98 2.70 11.06
C TYR A 62 3.25 4.16 10.68
N LEU A 63 4.24 4.35 9.80
CA LEU A 63 4.60 5.60 9.12
C LEU A 63 5.11 5.26 7.71
N THR A 64 4.29 4.58 6.93
CA THR A 64 4.70 4.14 5.60
C THR A 64 4.40 5.23 4.58
N LYS A 65 5.38 5.54 3.72
CA LYS A 65 5.16 6.37 2.54
C LYS A 65 4.99 5.47 1.32
N LEU A 66 3.90 5.64 0.58
CA LEU A 66 3.64 4.93 -0.68
C LEU A 66 3.71 5.90 -1.83
N SER A 67 4.36 5.49 -2.91
CA SER A 67 4.11 6.06 -4.24
C SER A 67 2.84 5.41 -4.78
N VAL A 68 1.88 6.21 -5.23
CA VAL A 68 0.63 5.73 -5.82
C VAL A 68 0.36 6.43 -7.13
N TYR A 69 -0.39 5.78 -8.01
CA TYR A 69 -0.87 6.39 -9.24
C TYR A 69 -2.36 6.13 -9.49
N ASP A 70 -2.98 7.07 -10.19
CA ASP A 70 -4.31 6.94 -10.79
C ASP A 70 -4.32 7.64 -12.15
N ASN A 71 -4.79 6.96 -13.21
CA ASN A 71 -4.95 7.53 -14.55
C ASN A 71 -3.80 8.45 -15.03
N ASN A 72 -2.54 8.03 -14.81
CA ASN A 72 -1.28 8.71 -15.14
C ASN A 72 -0.83 9.83 -14.18
N ASP A 73 -1.63 10.19 -13.18
CA ASP A 73 -1.20 11.07 -12.09
C ASP A 73 -0.49 10.25 -11.01
N GLN A 74 0.52 10.85 -10.37
CA GLN A 74 1.26 10.26 -9.26
C GLN A 74 1.09 11.09 -7.98
N ALA A 75 1.03 10.41 -6.84
CA ALA A 75 0.99 11.04 -5.53
C ALA A 75 1.82 10.25 -4.51
N VAL A 76 2.13 10.92 -3.38
CA VAL A 76 2.73 10.25 -2.22
C VAL A 76 1.72 10.19 -1.10
N PHE A 77 1.40 8.98 -0.66
CA PHE A 77 0.52 8.74 0.49
C PHE A 77 1.34 8.45 1.74
N VAL A 78 0.92 9.00 2.87
CA VAL A 78 1.48 8.69 4.19
C VAL A 78 0.45 7.90 4.98
N LEU A 79 0.70 6.61 5.19
CA LEU A 79 -0.11 5.73 6.03
C LEU A 79 0.36 5.86 7.47
N LEU A 80 -0.59 6.16 8.36
CA LEU A 80 -0.35 6.33 9.78
C LEU A 80 -1.21 5.37 10.58
N GLY A 81 -0.61 4.76 11.61
CA GLY A 81 -1.32 3.93 12.59
C GLY A 81 -2.15 2.84 11.90
N ASP A 82 -3.43 2.78 12.25
CA ASP A 82 -4.37 1.73 11.83
C ASP A 82 -4.44 1.54 10.31
N ALA A 83 -4.26 2.60 9.51
CA ALA A 83 -4.28 2.49 8.05
C ALA A 83 -3.20 1.55 7.50
N GLY A 84 -2.04 1.45 8.15
CA GLY A 84 -1.00 0.49 7.75
C GLY A 84 -1.37 -0.96 8.06
N GLU A 85 -2.11 -1.19 9.15
CA GLU A 85 -2.63 -2.51 9.50
C GLU A 85 -3.78 -2.90 8.57
N GLU A 86 -4.67 -1.96 8.23
CA GLU A 86 -5.74 -2.16 7.25
C GLU A 86 -5.21 -2.49 5.85
N LEU A 87 -4.00 -2.03 5.50
CA LEU A 87 -3.34 -2.40 4.26
C LEU A 87 -2.71 -3.80 4.32
N THR A 88 -1.97 -4.08 5.38
CA THR A 88 -1.08 -5.25 5.45
C THR A 88 -1.71 -6.47 6.13
N GLY A 89 -2.80 -6.27 6.87
CA GLY A 89 -3.37 -7.25 7.79
C GLY A 89 -2.49 -7.60 8.99
N LYS A 90 -1.43 -6.83 9.26
CA LYS A 90 -0.46 -7.07 10.34
C LYS A 90 -0.29 -5.84 11.22
N THR A 91 -0.17 -6.06 12.51
CA THR A 91 0.18 -4.99 13.46
C THR A 91 1.62 -4.53 13.22
N THR A 92 1.93 -3.27 13.56
CA THR A 92 3.31 -2.78 13.45
C THR A 92 4.27 -3.59 14.33
N SER A 93 3.82 -4.05 15.49
CA SER A 93 4.63 -4.86 16.41
C SER A 93 5.06 -6.19 15.79
N GLU A 94 4.15 -6.92 15.15
CA GLU A 94 4.47 -8.18 14.47
C GLU A 94 5.51 -7.97 13.37
N LEU A 95 5.40 -6.88 12.60
CA LEU A 95 6.38 -6.56 11.57
C LEU A 95 7.75 -6.20 12.15
N VAL A 96 7.78 -5.44 13.24
CA VAL A 96 9.03 -5.07 13.92
C VAL A 96 9.71 -6.31 14.54
N GLU A 97 8.94 -7.19 15.16
CA GLU A 97 9.45 -8.44 15.75
C GLU A 97 10.03 -9.36 14.67
N SER A 98 9.29 -9.57 13.57
CA SER A 98 9.78 -10.38 12.44
C SER A 98 11.08 -9.86 11.81
N TYR A 99 11.32 -8.55 11.89
CA TYR A 99 12.56 -7.94 11.42
C TYR A 99 13.75 -8.33 12.31
N TYR A 100 13.59 -8.32 13.64
CA TYR A 100 14.69 -8.67 14.54
C TYR A 100 15.02 -10.15 14.48
N GLU A 101 14.00 -11.03 14.41
CA GLU A 101 14.20 -12.47 14.27
C GLU A 101 14.93 -12.84 12.96
N ALA A 102 14.61 -12.16 11.86
CA ALA A 102 15.22 -12.43 10.56
C ALA A 102 16.66 -11.90 10.42
N ASN A 103 17.07 -10.94 11.28
CA ASN A 103 18.33 -10.20 11.12
C ASN A 103 19.31 -10.35 12.28
N GLU A 104 19.20 -11.39 13.12
CA GLU A 104 20.13 -11.66 14.25
C GLU A 104 21.61 -11.81 13.86
N SER A 105 21.96 -11.77 12.56
CA SER A 105 23.33 -11.99 12.04
C SER A 105 23.92 -10.86 11.19
N VAL A 106 23.22 -9.73 10.97
CA VAL A 106 23.70 -8.66 10.08
C VAL A 106 24.15 -7.45 10.89
N GLY A 107 25.47 -7.21 10.92
CA GLY A 107 26.09 -6.14 11.69
C GLY A 107 25.74 -4.74 11.19
N ASP A 108 25.53 -3.83 12.15
CA ASP A 108 25.53 -2.35 12.20
C ASP A 108 25.13 -1.45 11.00
N GLU A 109 24.86 -1.96 9.81
CA GLU A 109 24.21 -1.19 8.76
C GLU A 109 22.70 -1.24 8.96
N HIS A 110 22.19 -0.30 9.76
CA HIS A 110 20.76 -0.14 10.07
C HIS A 110 19.99 0.37 8.84
N PHE A 111 19.92 -0.42 7.78
CA PHE A 111 18.93 -0.22 6.72
C PHE A 111 17.59 -0.69 7.27
N PHE A 112 16.64 0.24 7.41
CA PHE A 112 15.25 -0.10 7.70
C PHE A 112 14.67 -0.81 6.46
N HIS A 113 14.95 -2.11 6.33
CA HIS A 113 14.36 -2.92 5.27
C HIS A 113 12.84 -2.80 5.38
N VAL A 114 12.21 -2.50 4.24
CA VAL A 114 10.75 -2.41 4.16
C VAL A 114 10.18 -3.81 4.40
N PRO A 115 9.26 -3.98 5.36
CA PRO A 115 8.63 -5.26 5.62
C PRO A 115 8.00 -5.89 4.37
N GLN A 116 8.16 -7.21 4.21
CA GLN A 116 7.60 -7.94 3.08
C GLN A 116 6.08 -7.75 2.93
N ALA A 117 5.36 -7.58 4.05
CA ALA A 117 3.92 -7.32 4.01
C ALA A 117 3.56 -6.01 3.29
N LEU A 118 4.42 -4.97 3.37
CA LEU A 118 4.24 -3.74 2.62
C LEU A 118 4.65 -3.90 1.15
N LEU A 119 5.70 -4.66 0.88
CA LEU A 119 6.15 -4.96 -0.49
C LEU A 119 5.09 -5.77 -1.26
N ASN A 120 4.38 -6.67 -0.58
CA ASN A 120 3.32 -7.47 -1.19
C ASN A 120 2.13 -6.62 -1.66
N ALA A 121 1.92 -5.45 -1.07
CA ALA A 121 0.85 -4.54 -1.47
C ALA A 121 1.16 -3.77 -2.78
N ILE A 122 2.40 -3.85 -3.29
CA ILE A 122 2.77 -3.21 -4.56
C ILE A 122 1.99 -3.84 -5.71
N GLY A 123 1.39 -3.00 -6.54
CA GLY A 123 0.52 -3.39 -7.64
C GLY A 123 -0.95 -3.56 -7.23
N GLU A 124 -1.29 -3.50 -5.94
CA GLU A 124 -2.68 -3.54 -5.50
C GLU A 124 -3.38 -2.18 -5.74
N THR A 125 -4.57 -2.23 -6.33
CA THR A 125 -5.50 -1.11 -6.39
C THR A 125 -6.37 -1.11 -5.14
N ARG A 126 -6.29 -0.04 -4.34
CA ARG A 126 -7.02 0.09 -3.08
C ARG A 126 -7.80 1.40 -3.05
N LYS A 127 -8.89 1.41 -2.26
CA LYS A 127 -9.67 2.62 -1.98
C LYS A 127 -9.22 3.18 -0.63
N PHE A 128 -8.76 4.42 -0.62
CA PHE A 128 -8.16 5.10 0.52
C PHE A 128 -9.05 6.26 0.97
N LEU A 129 -9.16 6.48 2.27
CA LEU A 129 -9.70 7.72 2.82
C LEU A 129 -8.54 8.65 3.14
N VAL A 130 -8.35 9.67 2.31
CA VAL A 130 -7.28 10.66 2.45
C VAL A 130 -7.76 11.92 3.15
N LYS A 131 -6.94 12.43 4.07
CA LYS A 131 -7.13 13.71 4.74
C LYS A 131 -6.40 14.81 3.97
N VAL A 132 -7.13 15.85 3.60
CA VAL A 132 -6.62 17.02 2.88
C VAL A 132 -6.84 18.27 3.73
N SER A 133 -5.85 19.16 3.77
CA SER A 133 -5.86 20.43 4.50
C SER A 133 -5.18 21.53 3.69
N SER A 134 -5.26 22.78 4.16
CA SER A 134 -4.57 23.93 3.54
C SER A 134 -3.07 23.73 3.32
N HIS A 135 -2.40 22.93 4.16
CA HIS A 135 -0.97 22.60 4.03
C HIS A 135 -0.68 21.82 2.75
N ASN A 136 -1.64 21.02 2.27
CA ASN A 136 -1.48 20.23 1.06
C ASN A 136 -1.48 21.09 -0.22
N PHE A 137 -2.05 22.29 -0.17
CA PHE A 137 -2.12 23.22 -1.31
C PHE A 137 -0.97 24.24 -1.39
N THR A 138 -0.20 24.41 -0.30
CA THR A 138 0.76 25.51 -0.15
C THR A 138 2.23 25.05 -0.06
N GLY A 139 2.48 23.74 -0.07
CA GLY A 139 3.82 23.16 0.13
C GLY A 139 4.57 22.76 -1.14
N LYS A 140 5.91 22.67 -1.03
CA LYS A 140 6.83 22.13 -2.06
C LYS A 140 6.77 20.60 -2.22
N VAL A 141 6.17 19.88 -1.27
CA VAL A 141 5.95 18.43 -1.31
C VAL A 141 4.50 18.17 -0.88
N GLN A 142 3.69 17.61 -1.78
CA GLN A 142 2.26 17.43 -1.60
C GLN A 142 1.92 15.98 -1.24
N SER A 143 2.41 15.49 -0.10
CA SER A 143 1.99 14.17 0.38
C SER A 143 0.60 14.24 1.03
N LEU A 144 -0.26 13.26 0.77
CA LEU A 144 -1.58 13.12 1.39
C LEU A 144 -1.55 12.12 2.53
N THR A 145 -2.21 12.41 3.65
CA THR A 145 -2.28 11.47 4.77
C THR A 145 -3.46 10.52 4.57
N VAL A 146 -3.19 9.22 4.57
CA VAL A 146 -4.22 8.18 4.57
C VAL A 146 -4.63 7.94 6.02
N THR A 147 -5.92 8.11 6.30
CA THR A 147 -6.51 7.80 7.61
C THR A 147 -7.20 6.46 7.64
N LYS A 148 -7.54 5.90 6.47
CA LYS A 148 -8.17 4.59 6.36
C LYS A 148 -7.87 3.93 5.01
N VAL A 149 -7.72 2.61 4.99
CA VAL A 149 -7.72 1.78 3.79
C VAL A 149 -8.99 0.93 3.80
N LEU A 150 -9.86 1.12 2.82
CA LEU A 150 -11.15 0.43 2.79
C LEU A 150 -10.96 -1.02 2.35
N PRO A 151 -11.77 -1.98 2.81
CA PRO A 151 -11.67 -3.38 2.38
C PRO A 151 -11.79 -3.52 0.86
N LEU A 152 -11.15 -4.55 0.29
CA LEU A 152 -11.41 -4.94 -1.09
C LEU A 152 -12.86 -5.42 -1.20
N GLU A 153 -13.59 -4.91 -2.19
CA GLU A 153 -14.94 -5.38 -2.48
C GLU A 153 -14.86 -6.85 -2.90
N ALA A 154 -15.66 -7.72 -2.26
CA ALA A 154 -15.66 -9.14 -2.60
C ALA A 154 -16.15 -9.33 -4.04
N PRO A 155 -15.55 -10.23 -4.84
CA PRO A 155 -16.09 -10.57 -6.15
C PRO A 155 -17.52 -11.04 -5.99
N VAL A 156 -18.46 -10.37 -6.66
CA VAL A 156 -19.87 -10.80 -6.68
C VAL A 156 -19.91 -12.13 -7.42
N PRO A 157 -20.48 -13.22 -6.85
CA PRO A 157 -20.62 -14.47 -7.57
C PRO A 157 -21.46 -14.25 -8.82
N ASP A 158 -20.87 -14.52 -9.98
CA ASP A 158 -21.54 -14.39 -11.27
C ASP A 158 -22.69 -15.41 -11.33
N ALA A 159 -23.93 -14.90 -11.28
CA ALA A 159 -25.13 -15.70 -11.25
C ALA A 159 -26.00 -15.37 -12.47
N SER A 160 -25.66 -15.94 -13.63
CA SER A 160 -26.55 -16.26 -14.79
C SER A 160 -25.68 -16.67 -15.99
N LEU A 161 -25.95 -17.60 -16.92
CA LEU A 161 -27.09 -18.40 -17.42
C LEU A 161 -26.49 -19.74 -17.95
N GLY A 162 -27.21 -20.84 -18.17
CA GLY A 162 -28.65 -20.99 -18.33
C GLY A 162 -29.07 -22.46 -18.48
N LYS A 163 -30.39 -22.64 -18.40
CA LYS A 163 -31.12 -23.89 -18.64
C LYS A 163 -30.87 -24.37 -20.07
N ASN A 164 -30.63 -25.66 -20.26
CA ASN A 164 -31.04 -26.35 -21.48
C ASN A 164 -31.69 -27.69 -21.14
N VAL A 165 -32.86 -27.88 -21.74
CA VAL A 165 -33.73 -29.05 -21.73
C VAL A 165 -33.11 -30.14 -22.60
N ASP A 166 -33.35 -31.40 -22.21
CA ASP A 166 -32.89 -32.63 -22.86
C ASP A 166 -33.23 -32.71 -24.36
N GLN A 167 -32.32 -33.26 -25.18
CA GLN A 167 -32.67 -34.25 -26.22
C GLN A 167 -31.44 -35.05 -26.72
N GLU A 168 -31.58 -36.37 -26.71
CA GLU A 168 -30.67 -37.38 -27.32
C GLU A 168 -30.66 -37.31 -28.86
N THR A 169 -29.55 -37.66 -29.53
CA THR A 169 -29.40 -38.81 -30.48
C THR A 169 -28.21 -38.70 -31.47
N SER A 170 -27.39 -39.76 -31.47
CA SER A 170 -26.67 -40.50 -32.54
C SER A 170 -25.81 -39.85 -33.66
N HIS A 171 -24.59 -40.43 -33.82
CA HIS A 171 -23.84 -40.82 -35.06
C HIS A 171 -23.67 -39.80 -36.22
N ASP A 172 -22.59 -39.70 -37.00
CA ASP A 172 -21.41 -40.52 -37.27
C ASP A 172 -20.35 -39.62 -37.99
N LYS A 173 -19.16 -40.22 -38.22
CA LYS A 173 -17.91 -39.70 -38.80
C LYS A 173 -18.01 -39.08 -40.21
N GLU A 174 -17.04 -38.23 -40.57
CA GLU A 174 -16.13 -38.38 -41.73
C GLU A 174 -15.24 -37.11 -41.97
N ASP A 175 -13.93 -37.33 -42.07
CA ASP A 175 -12.88 -36.48 -42.70
C ASP A 175 -12.77 -36.90 -44.19
N PRO A 176 -12.13 -36.17 -45.16
CA PRO A 176 -10.81 -35.54 -45.01
C PRO A 176 -10.48 -34.28 -45.87
N ALA A 177 -9.31 -33.69 -45.55
CA ALA A 177 -8.25 -33.09 -46.40
C ALA A 177 -8.59 -32.19 -47.63
N ASP A 178 -8.00 -30.99 -47.71
CA ASP A 178 -6.75 -30.78 -48.49
C ASP A 178 -6.15 -29.35 -48.38
N GLU A 179 -4.82 -29.30 -48.59
CA GLU A 179 -4.02 -28.27 -49.29
C GLU A 179 -3.58 -26.91 -48.64
N LEU A 180 -2.34 -26.91 -48.12
CA LEU A 180 -1.12 -26.18 -48.58
C LEU A 180 -1.06 -24.61 -48.64
N VAL A 181 0.02 -24.07 -48.01
CA VAL A 181 0.96 -22.98 -48.45
C VAL A 181 0.99 -21.60 -47.73
N LYS A 182 2.21 -21.31 -47.18
CA LYS A 182 3.02 -20.06 -47.03
C LYS A 182 2.91 -19.11 -45.81
N MET A 183 3.96 -19.20 -45.00
CA MET A 183 4.94 -18.18 -44.55
C MET A 183 4.57 -16.68 -44.57
N SER A 184 4.77 -15.97 -43.44
CA SER A 184 6.00 -15.19 -43.18
C SER A 184 6.12 -14.76 -41.72
N SER A 185 7.37 -14.60 -41.29
CA SER A 185 7.86 -14.11 -40.01
C SER A 185 7.64 -12.60 -39.84
N ASP A 186 7.52 -12.12 -38.59
CA ASP A 186 8.54 -11.27 -37.97
C ASP A 186 8.19 -10.93 -36.51
N GLU A 187 9.12 -11.29 -35.62
CA GLU A 187 9.20 -10.86 -34.23
C GLU A 187 9.63 -9.39 -34.15
N ILE A 188 9.01 -8.59 -33.27
CA ILE A 188 9.60 -7.32 -32.81
C ILE A 188 9.48 -7.23 -31.29
N VAL A 189 10.49 -7.82 -30.65
CA VAL A 189 11.29 -7.34 -29.50
C VAL A 189 10.59 -6.38 -28.52
N SER A 190 10.25 -6.93 -27.35
CA SER A 190 10.08 -6.22 -26.08
C SER A 190 11.26 -5.31 -25.78
N ARG A 191 10.99 -4.05 -25.42
CA ARG A 191 11.96 -3.18 -24.78
C ARG A 191 11.81 -3.28 -23.28
N ASP A 192 12.77 -3.95 -22.65
CA ASP A 192 12.98 -3.98 -21.21
C ASP A 192 13.33 -2.58 -20.69
N ALA A 193 12.46 -2.01 -19.86
CA ALA A 193 12.84 -0.92 -18.97
C ALA A 193 13.47 -1.54 -17.71
N LYS A 194 14.78 -1.35 -17.55
CA LYS A 194 15.55 -1.79 -16.38
C LYS A 194 14.96 -1.17 -15.11
N ARG A 195 14.23 -1.97 -14.33
CA ARG A 195 13.82 -1.67 -12.96
C ARG A 195 15.05 -1.82 -12.04
N ALA A 196 15.44 -0.76 -11.36
CA ALA A 196 16.39 -0.87 -10.26
C ALA A 196 15.71 -1.61 -9.11
N LYS A 197 16.24 -2.78 -8.75
CA LYS A 197 15.82 -3.56 -7.59
C LYS A 197 16.57 -2.99 -6.38
N CYS A 198 15.85 -2.55 -5.35
CA CYS A 198 16.47 -2.29 -4.05
C CYS A 198 16.75 -3.64 -3.39
N GLY A 199 18.02 -3.91 -3.10
CA GLY A 199 18.47 -5.01 -2.25
C GLY A 199 18.36 -4.66 -0.78
#